data_AF-A0A090S1T7-F1
#
_entry.id   AF-A0A090S1T7-F1
#
_cell.length_a   1.000
_cell.length_b   1.000
_cell.length_c   1.000
_cell.angle_alpha   90.00
_cell.angle_beta   90.00
_cell.angle_gamma   90.00
#
_symmetry.space_group_name_H-M   'P 1'
#
loop_
_entity.id
_entity.type
_entity.pdbx_description
1 polymer ?
#
loop_
_entity_poly.entity_id
_entity_poly.type
_entity_poly.pdbx_seq_one_letter_code
_entity_poly.pdbx_strand_id
1 'polypeptide(L)' 'MKAAILGAESFGFGTAPMVAMGCKFLRICHLNNCATGVATQDETLRKEYFKGLPEWWSTTSLGLPMKCANCSLS' A
#
# COMPACT_ATOMS: atom_id res chain seq x y z
N MET A 1 12.13 -15.12 6.91
CA MET A 1 13.06 -16.09 7.54
C MET A 1 14.51 -15.62 7.57
N LYS A 2 15.10 -15.17 6.45
CA LYS A 2 16.50 -14.70 6.42
C LYS A 2 16.83 -13.64 7.50
N ALA A 3 16.00 -12.61 7.65
CA ALA A 3 16.19 -11.60 8.69
C ALA A 3 16.01 -12.16 10.12
N ALA A 4 15.11 -13.13 10.34
CA ALA A 4 14.95 -13.80 11.64
C ALA A 4 16.19 -14.61 12.03
N ILE A 5 16.78 -15.33 11.06
CA ILE A 5 18.00 -16.14 11.27
C ILE A 5 19.20 -15.25 11.61
N LEU A 6 19.22 -14.01 11.11
CA LEU A 6 20.22 -13.01 11.44
C LEU A 6 19.95 -12.28 12.78
N GLY A 7 18.95 -12.72 13.56
CA GLY A 7 18.65 -12.18 14.90
C GLY A 7 17.62 -11.04 14.92
N ALA A 8 16.88 -10.78 13.85
CA ALA A 8 15.84 -9.75 13.87
C ALA A 8 14.60 -10.23 14.65
N GLU A 9 14.25 -9.49 15.71
CA GLU A 9 13.05 -9.69 16.52
C GLU A 9 11.81 -8.95 15.97
N SER A 10 11.99 -8.02 15.04
CA SER A 10 10.91 -7.25 14.41
C SER A 10 11.13 -7.08 12.90
N PHE A 11 10.03 -6.99 12.15
CA PHE A 11 10.05 -6.85 10.69
C PHE A 11 9.25 -5.61 10.28
N GLY A 12 9.95 -4.62 9.72
CA GLY A 12 9.32 -3.45 9.12
C GLY A 12 9.01 -3.70 7.65
N PHE A 13 7.75 -3.52 7.26
CA PHE A 13 7.33 -3.57 5.86
C PHE A 13 6.91 -2.17 5.40
N GLY A 14 7.77 -1.49 4.64
CA GLY A 14 7.47 -0.16 4.12
C GLY A 14 6.65 -0.19 2.82
N THR A 15 7.11 -0.92 1.82
CA THR A 15 6.49 -0.92 0.48
C THR A 15 5.25 -1.80 0.39
N ALA A 16 5.27 -2.98 1.02
CA ALA A 16 4.15 -3.92 0.99
C ALA A 16 2.80 -3.28 1.41
N PRO A 17 2.71 -2.51 2.51
CA PRO A 17 1.45 -1.87 2.87
C PRO A 17 1.05 -0.74 1.93
N MET A 18 2.00 -0.01 1.34
CA MET A 18 1.68 1.02 0.35
C MET A 18 1.00 0.43 -0.88
N VAL A 19 1.47 -0.73 -1.34
CA VAL A 19 0.86 -1.47 -2.45
C VAL A 19 -0.53 -1.97 -2.07
N ALA A 20 -0.67 -2.48 -0.84
CA ALA A 20 -1.97 -2.92 -0.34
C ALA A 20 -3.01 -1.80 -0.22
N MET A 21 -2.56 -0.57 0.05
CA MET A 21 -3.43 0.60 0.03
C MET A 21 -3.73 1.12 -1.38
N GLY A 22 -3.06 0.59 -2.42
CA GLY A 22 -3.32 0.92 -3.83
C GLY A 22 -2.16 1.56 -4.59
N CYS A 23 -0.93 1.56 -4.08
CA CYS A 23 0.23 2.09 -4.82
C CYS A 23 0.52 1.27 -6.10
N LYS A 24 0.60 1.95 -7.25
CA LYS A 24 0.89 1.37 -8.57
C LYS A 24 2.37 1.47 -9.01
N PHE A 25 3.30 1.79 -8.11
CA PHE A 25 4.74 1.94 -8.42
C PHE A 25 5.09 2.91 -9.56
N LEU A 26 4.32 3.98 -9.73
CA LEU A 26 4.59 5.01 -10.75
C LEU A 26 5.89 5.80 -10.48
N ARG A 27 6.43 5.76 -9.25
CA ARG A 27 7.63 6.47 -8.80
C ARG A 27 7.63 7.99 -9.00
N ILE A 28 6.43 8.58 -9.09
CA ILE A 28 6.21 10.04 -9.14
C ILE A 28 5.91 10.66 -7.77
N CYS A 29 6.18 9.94 -6.67
CA CYS A 29 5.80 10.38 -5.32
C CYS A 29 6.39 11.75 -4.93
N HIS A 30 7.55 12.12 -5.48
CA HIS A 30 8.22 13.39 -5.23
C HIS A 30 7.56 14.60 -5.92
N LEU A 31 6.63 14.38 -6.87
CA LEU A 31 5.87 15.44 -7.56
C LEU A 31 4.62 15.87 -6.80
N ASN A 32 4.32 15.27 -5.64
CA ASN A 32 3.07 15.46 -4.90
C ASN A 32 1.80 15.10 -5.71
N ASN A 33 1.93 14.45 -6.87
CA ASN A 33 0.84 14.13 -7.80
C ASN A 33 0.63 12.61 -7.90
N CYS A 34 0.37 11.96 -6.77
CA CYS A 34 0.13 10.53 -6.73
C CYS A 34 -1.27 10.20 -7.27
N ALA A 35 -1.34 9.47 -8.40
CA ALA A 35 -2.60 9.09 -9.07
C ALA A 35 -3.56 8.24 -8.23
N THR A 36 -3.09 7.66 -7.13
CA THR A 36 -3.91 6.83 -6.21
C THR A 36 -4.08 7.48 -4.84
N GLY A 37 -3.64 8.73 -4.67
CA GLY A 37 -3.79 9.47 -3.41
C GLY A 37 -2.98 8.94 -2.22
N VAL A 38 -2.09 7.96 -2.42
CA VAL A 38 -1.30 7.33 -1.33
C VAL A 38 -0.14 8.22 -0.85
N ALA A 39 0.55 8.88 -1.79
CA ALA A 39 1.74 9.68 -1.51
C ALA A 39 1.55 11.11 -2.03
N THR A 40 0.55 11.82 -1.50
CA THR A 40 0.25 13.23 -1.81
C THR A 40 -0.27 13.95 -0.56
N GLN A 41 0.06 15.24 -0.45
CA GLN A 41 -0.48 16.18 0.52
C GLN A 41 -1.66 16.98 -0.05
N ASP A 42 -1.93 16.88 -1.35
CA ASP A 42 -3.06 17.54 -1.98
C ASP A 42 -4.38 16.93 -1.47
N GLU A 43 -5.23 17.77 -0.87
CA GLU A 43 -6.49 17.33 -0.31
C GLU A 43 -7.46 16.79 -1.36
N THR A 44 -7.44 17.34 -2.58
CA THR A 44 -8.32 16.90 -3.67
C THR A 44 -7.95 15.50 -4.10
N LEU A 45 -6.66 15.26 -4.35
CA LEU A 45 -6.16 13.95 -4.75
C LEU A 45 -6.38 12.90 -3.64
N ARG A 46 -6.23 13.31 -2.38
CA ARG A 46 -6.47 12.41 -1.23
C ARG A 46 -7.95 12.09 -1.06
N LYS A 47 -8.87 13.03 -1.27
CA LYS A 47 -10.32 12.78 -1.16
C LYS A 47 -10.85 11.96 -2.34
N GLU A 48 -10.33 12.17 -3.55
CA GLU A 48 -10.87 11.53 -4.76
C GLU A 48 -10.26 10.15 -5.04
N TYR A 49 -8.95 9.98 -4.85
CA TYR A 49 -8.23 8.79 -5.31
C TYR A 49 -7.81 7.83 -4.20
N PHE A 50 -7.69 8.28 -2.95
CA PHE A 50 -7.31 7.40 -1.85
C PHE A 50 -8.49 6.51 -1.45
N LYS A 51 -8.37 5.22 -1.77
CA LYS A 51 -9.37 4.20 -1.43
C LYS A 51 -8.91 3.23 -0.33
N GLY A 52 -7.73 3.49 0.27
CA GLY A 52 -7.12 2.62 1.27
C GLY A 52 -7.97 2.48 2.52
N LEU A 53 -8.55 1.30 2.74
CA LEU A 53 -9.24 0.96 3.98
C LEU A 53 -8.25 0.40 5.02
N PRO A 54 -8.44 0.68 6.31
CA PRO A 54 -7.59 0.11 7.38
C PRO A 54 -7.62 -1.42 7.40
N GLU A 55 -8.69 -2.04 6.90
CA GLU A 55 -8.81 -3.49 6.74
C GLU A 55 -7.77 -4.08 5.78
N TRP A 56 -7.35 -3.33 4.75
CA TRP A 56 -6.39 -3.81 3.75
C TRP A 56 -4.98 -3.92 4.35
N TRP A 57 -4.64 -3.03 5.29
CA TRP A 57 -3.43 -3.15 6.10
C TRP A 57 -3.46 -4.42 6.96
N SER A 58 -4.57 -4.66 7.67
CA SER A 58 -4.74 -5.85 8.50
C SER A 58 -4.65 -7.15 7.68
N THR A 59 -5.27 -7.16 6.50
CA THR A 59 -5.24 -8.31 5.58
C THR A 59 -3.82 -8.61 5.08
N THR A 60 -3.06 -7.57 4.75
CA THR A 60 -1.67 -7.70 4.26
C THR A 60 -0.73 -8.16 5.37
N SER A 61 -0.97 -7.73 6.61
CA SER A 61 -0.21 -8.17 7.78
C SER A 61 -0.43 -9.66 8.11
N LEU A 62 -1.62 -10.18 7.80
CA LEU A 62 -1.96 -11.60 7.93
C LEU A 62 -1.47 -12.45 6.75
N GLY A 63 -0.82 -11.85 5.73
CA GLY A 63 -0.34 -12.55 4.54
C GLY A 63 -1.47 -13.17 3.71
N LEU A 64 -2.71 -12.74 3.93
CA LEU A 64 -3.85 -13.20 3.14
C LEU A 64 -3.77 -12.55 1.76
N PRO A 65 -4.04 -13.31 0.68
CA PRO A 65 -4.07 -12.73 -0.65
C PRO A 65 -5.11 -11.61 -0.64
N MET A 66 -4.74 -10.42 -1.17
CA MET A 66 -5.69 -9.37 -1.42
C MET A 66 -6.76 -9.95 -2.36
N LYS A 67 -7.90 -10.36 -1.80
CA LYS A 67 -9.09 -10.63 -2.60
C LYS A 67 -9.35 -9.31 -3.29
N CYS A 68 -9.12 -9.27 -4.60
CA CYS A 68 -9.41 -8.10 -5.40
C CYS A 68 -10.90 -7.77 -5.21
N ALA A 69 -11.20 -6.80 -4.36
CA ALA A 69 -12.56 -6.37 -4.10
C ALA A 69 -13.23 -5.75 -5.35
N ASN A 70 -12.46 -5.51 -6.42
CA ASN A 70 -12.92 -5.10 -7.74
C ASN A 70 -12.00 -5.63 -8.87
N CYS A 71 -11.75 -6.95 -8.93
CA CYS A 71 -11.27 -7.55 -10.19
C CYS A 71 -12.46 -7.72 -11.15
N SER A 72 -13.03 -6.61 -11.61
CA SER A 72 -13.51 -6.58 -12.98
C SER A 72 -12.26 -6.56 -13.85
N LEU A 73 -12.00 -7.68 -14.53
CA LEU A 73 -11.00 -7.85 -15.58
C LEU A 73 -10.72 -6.53 -16.31
N SER A 74 -9.46 -6.15 -16.35
CA SER A 74 -8.84 -5.68 -17.60
C SER A 74 -7.56 -6.46 -17.82
#